data_AF-A0A7W6QZF8-F1
#
_entry.id   AF-A0A7W6QZF8-F1
#
_cell.length_a   1.000
_cell.length_b   1.000
_cell.length_c   1.000
_cell.angle_alpha   90.00
_cell.angle_beta   90.00
_cell.angle_gamma   90.00
#
_symmetry.space_group_name_H-M   'P 1'
#
loop_
_entity.id
_entity.type
_entity.pdbx_description
1 polymer ?
#
loop_
_entity_poly.entity_id
_entity_poly.type
_entity_poly.pdbx_seq_one_letter_code
_entity_poly.pdbx_strand_id
1 'polypeptide(L)'
;MMSSFDDPGRKIMATGHSQPLRPVSTAWDDACRGAANPRNCRRAARGLIKTGSQTGTSSPMQSSTTAMSEYQYYEFQAIDRPLSDAAELQARAGVIRDMRKRKEDERLAAERKRKEAEEARARRTRLNALIERGNHVWREIETEIERRNAPGYIAATGLLIDMKTIADENGDTADFMRRLHSIRERHAQKGRFIERLNASFGL
;
A
#
# COMPACT_ATOMS: atom_id res chain seq x y z
N MET A 1 -21.50 43.69 14.82
CA MET A 1 -20.78 44.97 14.70
C MET A 1 -19.96 45.19 15.96
N MET A 2 -18.66 44.93 15.91
CA MET A 2 -17.63 45.60 16.73
C MET A 2 -16.25 45.08 16.27
N SER A 3 -15.43 46.01 15.76
CA SER A 3 -13.96 46.08 15.83
C SER A 3 -13.17 44.89 15.25
N SER A 4 -12.62 44.90 14.02
CA SER A 4 -11.72 45.90 13.40
C SER A 4 -10.63 46.38 14.37
N PHE A 5 -9.47 45.74 14.29
CA PHE A 5 -8.21 46.24 14.79
C PHE A 5 -7.10 45.83 13.82
N ASP A 6 -6.80 46.74 12.90
CA ASP A 6 -5.54 46.83 12.17
C ASP A 6 -4.39 47.06 13.17
N ASP A 7 -3.34 46.24 13.09
CA ASP A 7 -2.05 46.52 13.72
C ASP A 7 -0.99 46.70 12.62
N PRO A 8 -0.56 47.95 12.34
CA PRO A 8 0.46 48.24 11.36
C PRO A 8 1.85 48.28 12.01
N GLY A 9 2.76 47.47 11.46
CA GLY A 9 4.17 47.87 11.37
C GLY A 9 5.06 47.42 12.52
N ARG A 10 5.43 46.14 12.51
CA ARG A 10 6.70 45.70 13.10
C ARG A 10 7.73 45.43 12.01
N LYS A 11 8.41 46.51 11.60
CA LYS A 11 9.68 46.47 10.87
C LYS A 11 10.70 45.73 11.75
N ILE A 12 11.06 44.52 11.37
CA ILE A 12 12.25 43.83 11.88
C ILE A 12 13.37 44.09 10.89
N MET A 13 14.37 44.84 11.36
CA MET A 13 15.56 45.26 10.63
C MET A 13 16.33 44.04 10.12
N ALA A 14 16.57 44.02 8.81
CA ALA A 14 17.52 43.16 8.16
C ALA A 14 18.95 43.66 8.44
N THR A 15 19.61 43.07 9.43
CA THR A 15 21.07 43.11 9.57
C THR A 15 21.54 41.76 10.09
N GLY A 16 21.96 40.91 9.15
CA GLY A 16 22.50 39.59 9.42
C GLY A 16 22.93 38.99 8.10
N HIS A 17 24.13 39.36 7.64
CA HIS A 17 24.83 38.65 6.57
C HIS A 17 25.18 37.24 7.09
N SER A 18 24.21 36.34 7.04
CA SER A 18 24.43 34.91 7.19
C SER A 18 24.53 34.32 5.79
N GLN A 19 25.78 34.16 5.33
CA GLN A 19 26.08 33.33 4.17
C GLN A 19 25.46 31.94 4.40
N PRO A 20 24.72 31.37 3.43
CA PRO A 20 24.26 29.99 3.56
C PRO A 20 25.48 29.07 3.53
N LEU A 21 25.66 28.30 4.60
CA LEU A 21 26.60 27.18 4.63
C LEU A 21 26.22 26.23 3.49
N ARG A 22 27.09 26.15 2.49
CA ARG A 22 26.94 25.24 1.35
C ARG A 22 26.89 23.79 1.88
N PRO A 23 26.01 22.94 1.32
CA PRO A 23 26.00 21.53 1.68
C PRO A 23 27.35 20.85 1.33
N VAL A 24 27.82 20.00 2.23
CA VAL A 24 28.97 19.09 2.05
C VAL A 24 28.61 18.02 1.01
N SER A 25 28.48 18.43 -0.24
CA SER A 25 28.38 17.50 -1.39
C SER A 25 28.92 18.06 -2.70
N THR A 26 29.36 19.32 -2.76
CA THR A 26 29.74 19.95 -4.04
C THR A 26 31.19 19.71 -4.47
N ALA A 27 32.06 19.15 -3.63
CA ALA A 27 33.45 18.87 -4.01
C ALA A 27 33.59 17.72 -5.04
N TRP A 28 32.67 16.73 -5.01
CA TRP A 28 32.69 15.62 -5.98
C TRP A 28 32.07 16.01 -7.32
N ASP A 29 31.00 16.81 -7.29
CA ASP A 29 30.29 17.25 -8.49
C ASP A 29 31.08 18.31 -9.29
N ASP A 30 31.84 19.19 -8.63
CA ASP A 30 32.68 20.18 -9.31
C ASP A 30 33.94 19.58 -9.96
N ALA A 31 34.49 18.49 -9.40
CA ALA A 31 35.64 17.79 -9.97
C ALA A 31 35.31 17.04 -11.29
N CYS A 32 34.03 16.70 -11.51
CA CYS A 32 33.61 15.90 -12.67
C CYS A 32 33.12 16.76 -13.86
N ARG A 33 32.91 18.06 -13.68
CA ARG A 33 32.25 18.93 -14.66
C ARG A 33 33.07 19.24 -15.93
N GLY A 34 34.34 18.80 -15.98
CA GLY A 34 35.25 18.97 -17.14
C GLY A 34 35.77 17.67 -17.77
N ALA A 35 35.34 16.49 -17.30
CA ALA A 35 35.90 15.22 -17.78
C ALA A 35 35.00 14.57 -18.84
N ALA A 36 35.50 14.43 -20.07
CA ALA A 36 34.78 13.83 -21.21
C ALA A 36 34.48 12.32 -21.07
N ASN A 37 34.83 11.66 -19.96
CA ASN A 37 34.52 10.25 -19.74
C ASN A 37 34.50 9.86 -18.24
N PRO A 38 33.38 9.36 -17.69
CA PRO A 38 33.20 9.07 -16.26
C PRO A 38 34.03 7.89 -15.71
N ARG A 39 34.76 7.13 -16.56
CA ARG A 39 35.63 6.04 -16.10
C ARG A 39 36.98 6.49 -15.52
N ASN A 40 37.42 7.73 -15.72
CA ASN A 40 38.77 8.17 -15.33
C ASN A 40 38.87 8.83 -13.93
N CYS A 41 37.75 9.08 -13.25
CA CYS A 41 37.74 9.78 -11.94
C CYS A 41 38.32 8.94 -10.79
N ARG A 42 38.30 7.60 -10.87
CA ARG A 42 38.77 6.73 -9.77
C ARG A 42 40.29 6.60 -9.67
N ARG A 43 41.07 7.03 -10.67
CA ARG A 43 42.54 6.83 -10.69
C ARG A 43 43.32 7.95 -9.98
N ALA A 44 42.72 9.11 -9.76
CA ALA A 44 43.38 10.28 -9.17
C ALA A 44 43.44 10.27 -7.62
N ALA A 45 42.65 9.41 -6.94
CA ALA A 45 42.57 9.40 -5.47
C ALA A 45 43.66 8.55 -4.78
N ARG A 46 44.64 7.99 -5.50
CA ARG A 46 45.62 7.04 -4.97
C ARG A 46 47.05 7.61 -4.82
N GLY A 47 47.19 8.94 -4.76
CA GLY A 47 48.50 9.61 -4.78
C GLY A 47 48.77 10.67 -3.69
N LEU A 48 47.94 10.77 -2.65
CA LEU A 48 48.04 11.85 -1.65
C LEU A 48 48.04 11.31 -0.21
N ILE A 49 48.99 10.43 0.12
CA ILE A 49 49.44 10.24 1.51
C ILE A 49 50.95 10.03 1.49
N LYS A 50 51.72 11.14 1.53
CA LYS A 50 53.04 11.25 2.18
C LYS A 50 53.64 12.61 1.87
N THR A 51 53.56 13.52 2.83
CA THR A 51 54.66 14.41 3.29
C THR A 51 54.08 15.38 4.32
N GLY A 52 54.25 15.03 5.59
CA GLY A 52 53.93 15.87 6.73
C GLY A 52 55.00 15.64 7.79
N SER A 53 56.11 16.36 7.64
CA SER A 53 57.17 16.50 8.63
C SER A 53 56.59 17.12 9.90
N GLN A 54 56.85 16.50 11.06
CA GLN A 54 56.71 17.15 12.37
C GLN A 54 58.01 16.97 13.15
N THR A 55 58.70 18.08 13.39
CA THR A 55 59.65 18.26 14.48
C THR A 55 58.92 18.97 15.62
N GLY A 56 59.02 18.45 16.85
CA GLY A 56 58.39 19.06 18.02
C GLY A 56 58.50 18.16 19.25
N THR A 57 59.34 18.57 20.19
CA THR A 57 59.90 17.82 21.33
C THR A 57 59.00 17.86 22.58
N SER A 58 59.07 16.79 23.39
CA SER A 58 58.89 16.69 24.86
C SER A 58 57.52 16.98 25.51
N SER A 59 56.80 15.94 25.96
CA SER A 59 56.94 15.33 27.32
C SER A 59 55.82 14.29 27.58
N PRO A 60 56.07 13.28 28.44
CA PRO A 60 55.25 12.07 28.50
C PRO A 60 54.10 12.22 29.50
N MET A 61 52.87 12.30 28.99
CA MET A 61 51.69 12.10 29.82
C MET A 61 51.34 10.61 29.77
N GLN A 62 51.29 10.01 30.95
CA GLN A 62 51.20 8.58 31.19
C GLN A 62 49.98 8.00 30.47
N SER A 63 50.28 7.22 29.43
CA SER A 63 49.32 6.36 28.77
C SER A 63 48.91 5.27 29.74
N SER A 64 47.75 5.42 30.38
CA SER A 64 46.98 4.25 30.78
C SER A 64 46.37 3.63 29.52
N THR A 65 47.22 3.06 28.67
CA THR A 65 46.79 2.19 27.58
C THR A 65 46.35 0.90 28.24
N THR A 66 45.10 0.85 28.72
CA THR A 66 44.41 -0.42 28.90
C THR A 66 44.46 -1.08 27.54
N ALA A 67 45.35 -2.06 27.38
CA ALA A 67 45.34 -2.94 26.23
C ALA A 67 43.91 -3.47 26.12
N MET A 68 43.19 -3.05 25.08
CA MET A 68 41.87 -3.61 24.77
C MET A 68 41.99 -5.12 24.90
N SER A 69 41.11 -5.72 25.69
CA SER A 69 41.23 -7.12 26.07
C SER A 69 41.39 -7.96 24.79
N GLU A 70 42.19 -9.02 24.86
CA GLU A 70 42.46 -9.90 23.72
C GLU A 70 41.15 -10.42 23.06
N TYR A 71 40.08 -10.51 23.84
CA TYR A 71 38.73 -10.82 23.36
C TYR A 71 38.10 -9.68 22.53
N GLN A 72 38.28 -8.42 22.93
CA GLN A 72 37.84 -7.27 22.13
C GLN A 72 38.60 -7.17 20.80
N TYR A 73 39.85 -7.62 20.74
CA TYR A 73 40.62 -7.69 19.51
C TYR A 73 40.02 -8.72 18.51
N TYR A 74 39.51 -9.86 19.00
CA TYR A 74 38.85 -10.86 18.16
C TYR A 74 37.39 -10.54 17.82
N GLU A 75 36.67 -9.76 18.64
CA GLU A 75 35.34 -9.24 18.28
C GLU A 75 35.40 -8.25 17.12
N PHE A 76 36.47 -7.43 17.03
CA PHE A 76 36.61 -6.43 15.98
C PHE A 76 37.09 -7.01 14.63
N GLN A 77 38.00 -8.01 14.64
CA GLN A 77 38.50 -8.64 13.40
C GLN A 77 37.45 -9.45 12.63
N ALA A 78 36.38 -9.90 13.30
CA ALA A 78 35.30 -10.61 12.65
C ALA A 78 34.38 -9.68 11.83
N ILE A 79 34.37 -8.37 12.12
CA ILE A 79 33.46 -7.39 11.54
C ILE A 79 33.96 -6.88 10.18
N ASP A 80 35.28 -6.74 10.00
CA ASP A 80 35.89 -6.19 8.77
C ASP A 80 36.41 -7.26 7.79
N ARG A 81 36.05 -8.54 7.99
CA ARG A 81 36.45 -9.60 7.06
C ARG A 81 35.68 -9.42 5.73
N PRO A 82 36.37 -9.19 4.58
CA PRO A 82 35.69 -9.06 3.31
C PRO A 82 34.91 -10.35 3.00
N LEU A 83 33.67 -10.18 2.53
CA LEU A 83 32.85 -11.29 2.04
C LEU A 83 33.66 -12.08 1.02
N SER A 84 33.61 -13.42 1.11
CA SER A 84 34.16 -14.26 0.04
C SER A 84 33.39 -14.01 -1.26
N ASP A 85 34.05 -14.20 -2.41
CA ASP A 85 33.41 -14.05 -3.72
C ASP A 85 32.12 -14.87 -3.84
N ALA A 86 32.08 -16.05 -3.21
CA ALA A 86 30.90 -16.90 -3.14
C ALA A 86 29.75 -16.23 -2.35
N ALA A 87 30.06 -15.58 -1.22
CA ALA A 87 29.07 -14.87 -0.42
C ALA A 87 28.53 -13.62 -1.15
N GLU A 88 29.40 -12.89 -1.87
CA GLU A 88 28.96 -11.75 -2.70
C GLU A 88 28.02 -12.20 -3.83
N LEU A 89 28.35 -13.29 -4.52
CA LEU A 89 27.50 -13.88 -5.56
C LEU A 89 26.15 -14.34 -5.00
N GLN A 90 26.13 -14.98 -3.82
CA GLN A 90 24.91 -15.38 -3.15
C GLN A 90 24.05 -14.17 -2.75
N ALA A 91 24.65 -13.10 -2.24
CA ALA A 91 23.95 -11.88 -1.90
C ALA A 91 23.28 -11.26 -3.14
N ARG A 92 24.00 -11.17 -4.27
CA ARG A 92 23.44 -10.68 -5.54
C ARG A 92 22.32 -11.58 -6.05
N ALA A 93 22.48 -12.90 -5.97
CA ALA A 93 21.43 -13.86 -6.36
C ALA A 93 20.18 -13.72 -5.47
N GLY A 94 20.36 -13.46 -4.17
CA GLY A 94 19.29 -13.15 -3.23
C GLY A 94 18.51 -11.89 -3.64
N VAL A 95 19.21 -10.79 -3.91
CA VAL A 95 18.58 -9.54 -4.39
C VAL A 95 17.77 -9.79 -5.66
N ILE A 96 18.30 -10.53 -6.63
CA ILE A 96 17.58 -10.84 -7.88
C ILE A 96 16.32 -11.67 -7.60
N ARG A 97 16.41 -12.67 -6.72
CA ARG A 97 15.27 -13.52 -6.31
C ARG A 97 14.18 -12.68 -5.64
N ASP A 98 14.56 -11.82 -4.70
CA ASP A 98 13.63 -10.98 -3.97
C ASP A 98 12.92 -9.98 -4.89
N MET A 99 13.66 -9.39 -5.82
CA MET A 99 13.08 -8.50 -6.83
C MET A 99 12.10 -9.23 -7.75
N ARG A 100 12.40 -10.47 -8.16
CA ARG A 100 11.47 -11.30 -8.95
C ARG A 100 10.21 -11.64 -8.17
N LYS A 101 10.36 -12.06 -6.91
CA LYS A 101 9.24 -12.40 -6.03
C LYS A 101 8.32 -11.20 -5.80
N ARG A 102 8.88 -10.03 -5.46
CA ARG A 102 8.10 -8.79 -5.29
C ARG A 102 7.30 -8.45 -6.54
N LYS A 103 7.92 -8.55 -7.72
CA LYS A 103 7.23 -8.29 -9.00
C LYS A 103 6.13 -9.30 -9.30
N GLU A 104 6.31 -10.57 -8.93
CA GLU A 104 5.28 -11.60 -9.06
C GLU A 104 4.12 -11.36 -8.08
N ASP A 105 4.42 -11.07 -6.82
CA ASP A 105 3.44 -10.73 -5.80
C ASP A 105 2.63 -9.48 -6.21
N GLU A 106 3.29 -8.45 -6.75
CA GLU A 106 2.64 -7.25 -7.31
C GLU A 106 1.71 -7.59 -8.48
N ARG A 107 2.12 -8.48 -9.38
CA ARG A 107 1.27 -8.92 -10.50
C ARG A 107 0.05 -9.69 -10.01
N LEU A 108 0.24 -10.63 -9.08
CA LEU A 108 -0.85 -11.39 -8.47
C LEU A 108 -1.80 -10.47 -7.71
N ALA A 109 -1.29 -9.50 -6.96
CA ALA A 109 -2.10 -8.50 -6.27
C ALA A 109 -2.85 -7.59 -7.25
N ALA A 110 -2.21 -7.17 -8.35
CA ALA A 110 -2.85 -6.39 -9.40
C ALA A 110 -3.94 -7.18 -10.13
N GLU A 111 -3.74 -8.48 -10.38
CA GLU A 111 -4.74 -9.35 -10.99
C GLU A 111 -5.94 -9.56 -10.05
N ARG A 112 -5.71 -9.81 -8.77
CA ARG A 112 -6.78 -9.90 -7.75
C ARG A 112 -7.57 -8.59 -7.69
N LYS A 113 -6.90 -7.45 -7.61
CA LYS A 113 -7.56 -6.13 -7.65
C LYS A 113 -8.37 -5.90 -8.93
N ARG A 114 -7.86 -6.35 -10.08
CA ARG A 114 -8.60 -6.28 -11.36
C ARG A 114 -9.86 -7.12 -11.32
N LYS A 115 -9.77 -8.37 -10.84
CA LYS A 115 -10.90 -9.28 -10.67
C LYS A 115 -11.93 -8.72 -9.69
N GLU A 116 -11.50 -8.27 -8.52
CA GLU A 116 -12.36 -7.62 -7.51
C GLU A 116 -13.05 -6.38 -8.09
N ALA A 117 -12.33 -5.54 -8.85
CA ALA A 117 -12.91 -4.36 -9.49
C ALA A 117 -13.90 -4.73 -10.59
N GLU A 118 -13.64 -5.77 -11.37
CA GLU A 118 -14.55 -6.31 -12.38
C GLU A 118 -15.81 -6.88 -11.72
N GLU A 119 -15.66 -7.67 -10.67
CA GLU A 119 -16.77 -8.23 -9.89
C GLU A 119 -17.60 -7.12 -9.23
N ALA A 120 -16.96 -6.09 -8.67
CA ALA A 120 -17.63 -4.93 -8.09
C ALA A 120 -18.40 -4.14 -9.16
N ARG A 121 -17.83 -3.95 -10.35
CA ARG A 121 -18.51 -3.33 -11.50
C ARG A 121 -19.69 -4.19 -11.96
N ALA A 122 -19.50 -5.49 -12.12
CA ALA A 122 -20.55 -6.41 -12.51
C ALA A 122 -21.69 -6.45 -11.48
N ARG A 123 -21.36 -6.41 -10.18
CA ARG A 123 -22.33 -6.28 -9.10
C ARG A 123 -23.11 -4.97 -9.22
N ARG A 124 -22.43 -3.83 -9.40
CA ARG A 124 -23.09 -2.53 -9.53
C ARG A 124 -23.96 -2.44 -10.77
N THR A 125 -23.52 -2.96 -11.91
CA THR A 125 -24.33 -3.03 -13.14
C THR A 125 -25.57 -3.89 -12.93
N ARG A 126 -25.45 -5.04 -12.26
CA ARG A 126 -26.61 -5.88 -11.92
C ARG A 126 -27.62 -5.14 -11.04
N LEU A 127 -27.15 -4.45 -10.00
CA LEU A 127 -28.02 -3.65 -9.12
C LEU A 127 -28.68 -2.49 -9.88
N ASN A 128 -27.94 -1.75 -10.72
CA ASN A 128 -28.51 -0.67 -11.52
C ASN A 128 -29.58 -1.18 -12.49
N ALA A 129 -29.32 -2.31 -13.17
CA ALA A 129 -30.31 -2.93 -14.06
C ALA A 129 -31.55 -3.44 -13.32
N LEU A 130 -31.45 -3.74 -12.02
CA LEU A 130 -32.60 -4.08 -11.17
C LEU A 130 -33.40 -2.82 -10.79
N ILE A 131 -32.72 -1.72 -10.49
CA ILE A 131 -33.37 -0.41 -10.22
C ILE A 131 -34.18 0.02 -11.44
N GLU A 132 -33.60 -0.04 -12.64
CA GLU A 132 -34.29 0.32 -13.89
C GLU A 132 -35.49 -0.58 -14.21
N ARG A 133 -35.37 -1.88 -13.94
CA ARG A 133 -36.46 -2.85 -14.17
C ARG A 133 -37.59 -2.74 -13.14
N GLY A 134 -37.31 -2.19 -11.95
CA GLY A 134 -38.30 -1.88 -10.91
C GLY A 134 -39.30 -3.00 -10.66
N ASN A 135 -40.58 -2.75 -10.99
CA ASN A 135 -41.68 -3.71 -10.78
C ASN A 135 -41.60 -4.98 -11.65
N HIS A 136 -40.80 -5.00 -12.72
CA HIS A 136 -40.67 -6.18 -13.58
C HIS A 136 -39.94 -7.33 -12.87
N VAL A 137 -38.99 -7.01 -11.99
CA VAL A 137 -38.20 -8.00 -11.23
C VAL A 137 -39.09 -8.87 -10.36
N TRP A 138 -40.13 -8.31 -9.75
CA TRP A 138 -41.11 -9.06 -8.96
C TRP A 138 -41.86 -10.11 -9.80
N ARG A 139 -42.19 -9.80 -11.06
CA ARG A 139 -42.80 -10.79 -11.99
C ARG A 139 -41.82 -11.88 -12.41
N GLU A 140 -40.55 -11.53 -12.61
CA GLU A 140 -39.50 -12.52 -12.89
C GLU A 140 -39.35 -13.49 -11.71
N ILE A 141 -39.33 -12.98 -10.47
CA ILE A 141 -39.27 -13.79 -9.24
C ILE A 141 -40.47 -14.75 -9.16
N GLU A 142 -41.69 -14.26 -9.38
CA GLU A 142 -42.89 -15.12 -9.39
C GLU A 142 -42.81 -16.21 -10.46
N THR A 143 -42.32 -15.87 -11.66
CA THR A 143 -42.11 -16.83 -12.75
C THR A 143 -41.10 -17.92 -12.39
N GLU A 144 -39.97 -17.56 -11.77
CA GLU A 144 -38.97 -18.54 -11.33
C GLU A 144 -39.48 -19.43 -10.19
N ILE A 145 -40.33 -18.91 -9.30
CA ILE A 145 -40.99 -19.70 -8.25
C ILE A 145 -42.04 -20.64 -8.86
N GLU A 146 -42.74 -20.22 -9.91
CA GLU A 146 -43.73 -21.03 -10.63
C GLU A 146 -43.11 -22.24 -11.31
N ARG A 147 -41.89 -22.14 -11.85
CA ARG A 147 -41.15 -23.26 -12.47
C ARG A 147 -40.86 -24.43 -11.53
N ARG A 148 -40.98 -24.24 -10.21
CA ARG A 148 -40.85 -25.27 -9.16
C ARG A 148 -39.54 -26.09 -9.21
N ASN A 149 -38.47 -25.52 -9.75
CA ASN A 149 -37.18 -26.20 -9.89
C ASN A 149 -36.13 -25.62 -8.93
N ALA A 150 -35.11 -26.42 -8.61
CA ALA A 150 -34.02 -26.00 -7.75
C ALA A 150 -33.26 -24.75 -8.27
N PRO A 151 -32.87 -24.66 -9.56
CA PRO A 151 -32.17 -23.47 -10.07
C PRO A 151 -33.05 -22.21 -10.06
N GLY A 152 -34.35 -22.32 -10.34
CA GLY A 152 -35.29 -21.20 -10.27
C GLY A 152 -35.45 -20.68 -8.84
N TYR A 153 -35.49 -21.56 -7.84
CA TYR A 153 -35.48 -21.12 -6.43
C TYR A 153 -34.18 -20.41 -6.04
N ILE A 154 -33.03 -20.85 -6.55
CA ILE A 154 -31.74 -20.18 -6.31
C ILE A 154 -31.74 -18.78 -6.96
N ALA A 155 -32.19 -18.69 -8.22
CA ALA A 155 -32.28 -17.44 -8.95
C ALA A 155 -33.25 -16.45 -8.27
N ALA A 156 -34.45 -16.90 -7.90
CA ALA A 156 -35.45 -16.11 -7.18
C ALA A 156 -34.91 -15.57 -5.85
N THR A 157 -34.20 -16.41 -5.09
CA THR A 157 -33.60 -16.01 -3.81
C THR A 157 -32.51 -14.95 -4.02
N GLY A 158 -31.67 -15.10 -5.04
CA GLY A 158 -30.64 -14.12 -5.41
C GLY A 158 -31.23 -12.75 -5.76
N LEU A 159 -32.29 -12.73 -6.59
CA LEU A 159 -33.00 -11.50 -6.95
C LEU A 159 -33.61 -10.80 -5.71
N LEU A 160 -34.19 -11.55 -4.78
CA LEU A 160 -34.74 -10.98 -3.54
C LEU A 160 -33.66 -10.36 -2.64
N ILE A 161 -32.45 -10.94 -2.58
CA ILE A 161 -31.32 -10.39 -1.81
C ILE A 161 -30.82 -9.09 -2.47
N ASP A 162 -30.68 -9.07 -3.79
CA ASP A 162 -30.25 -7.90 -4.53
C ASP A 162 -31.29 -6.75 -4.38
N MET A 163 -32.59 -7.07 -4.44
CA MET A 163 -33.66 -6.10 -4.20
C MET A 163 -33.68 -5.57 -2.77
N LYS A 164 -33.41 -6.41 -1.76
CA LYS A 164 -33.27 -5.95 -0.38
C LYS A 164 -32.15 -4.94 -0.25
N THR A 165 -31.00 -5.21 -0.88
CA THR A 165 -29.84 -4.29 -0.89
C THR A 165 -30.23 -2.92 -1.45
N ILE A 166 -30.96 -2.90 -2.57
CA ILE A 166 -31.46 -1.65 -3.18
C ILE A 166 -32.47 -0.93 -2.27
N ALA A 167 -33.38 -1.68 -1.64
CA ALA A 167 -34.38 -1.12 -0.74
C ALA A 167 -33.75 -0.51 0.52
N ASP A 168 -32.70 -1.13 1.06
CA ASP A 168 -31.93 -0.61 2.20
C ASP A 168 -31.15 0.67 1.81
N GLU A 169 -30.64 0.76 0.58
CA GLU A 169 -29.98 1.97 0.05
C GLU A 169 -30.97 3.12 -0.21
N ASN A 170 -32.19 2.83 -0.68
CA ASN A 170 -33.20 3.84 -1.03
C ASN A 170 -34.15 4.20 0.13
N GLY A 171 -34.12 3.46 1.25
CA GLY A 171 -35.06 3.62 2.36
C GLY A 171 -36.45 3.01 2.14
N ASP A 172 -36.61 2.21 1.09
CA ASP A 172 -37.86 1.55 0.71
C ASP A 172 -38.05 0.17 1.36
N THR A 173 -37.29 -0.15 2.42
CA THR A 173 -37.31 -1.45 3.12
C THR A 173 -38.73 -1.86 3.54
N ALA A 174 -39.59 -0.91 3.91
CA ALA A 174 -40.98 -1.21 4.28
C ALA A 174 -41.82 -1.72 3.09
N ASP A 175 -41.66 -1.15 1.88
CA ASP A 175 -42.37 -1.65 0.69
C ASP A 175 -41.85 -3.02 0.27
N PHE A 176 -40.53 -3.20 0.34
CA PHE A 176 -39.89 -4.50 0.10
C PHE A 176 -40.46 -5.57 1.04
N MET A 177 -40.52 -5.31 2.35
CA MET A 177 -41.05 -6.25 3.33
C MET A 177 -42.52 -6.59 3.08
N ARG A 178 -43.37 -5.60 2.76
CA ARG A 178 -44.78 -5.85 2.39
C ARG A 178 -44.91 -6.80 1.20
N ARG A 179 -44.14 -6.57 0.14
CA ARG A 179 -44.15 -7.42 -1.05
C ARG A 179 -43.59 -8.81 -0.78
N LEU A 180 -42.52 -8.90 0.01
CA LEU A 180 -41.94 -10.18 0.43
C LEU A 180 -42.94 -11.03 1.22
N HIS A 181 -43.68 -10.42 2.15
CA HIS A 181 -44.75 -11.11 2.89
C HIS A 181 -45.85 -11.61 1.96
N SER A 182 -46.30 -10.82 0.99
CA SER A 182 -47.30 -11.25 -0.01
C SER A 182 -46.83 -12.46 -0.83
N ILE A 183 -45.56 -12.49 -1.24
CA ILE A 183 -44.98 -13.62 -1.97
C ILE A 183 -44.91 -14.86 -1.08
N ARG A 184 -44.56 -14.70 0.19
CA ARG A 184 -44.51 -15.79 1.17
C ARG A 184 -45.89 -16.42 1.36
N GLU A 185 -46.93 -15.61 1.47
CA GLU A 185 -48.32 -16.10 1.60
C GLU A 185 -48.78 -16.84 0.33
N ARG A 186 -48.57 -16.25 -0.85
CA ARG A 186 -48.96 -16.84 -2.13
C ARG A 186 -48.22 -18.14 -2.46
N HIS A 187 -47.00 -18.29 -1.95
CA HIS A 187 -46.18 -19.48 -2.18
C HIS A 187 -45.93 -20.31 -0.92
N ALA A 188 -46.76 -20.14 0.11
CA ALA A 188 -46.66 -20.89 1.37
C ALA A 188 -46.72 -22.41 1.16
N GLN A 189 -47.46 -22.87 0.14
CA GLN A 189 -47.58 -24.29 -0.22
C GLN A 189 -46.28 -24.88 -0.80
N LYS A 190 -45.25 -24.07 -1.11
CA LYS A 190 -43.98 -24.52 -1.67
C LYS A 190 -42.91 -24.63 -0.57
N GLY A 191 -43.00 -25.68 0.26
CA GLY A 191 -42.14 -25.86 1.44
C GLY A 191 -40.64 -25.64 1.22
N ARG A 192 -40.05 -26.25 0.18
CA ARG A 192 -38.61 -26.08 -0.14
C ARG A 192 -38.20 -24.65 -0.48
N PHE A 193 -39.12 -23.87 -1.06
CA PHE A 193 -38.88 -22.45 -1.32
C PHE A 193 -38.93 -21.65 -0.02
N ILE A 194 -39.92 -21.92 0.84
CA ILE A 194 -40.05 -21.27 2.15
C ILE A 194 -38.87 -21.57 3.07
N GLU A 195 -38.40 -22.82 3.13
CA GLU A 195 -37.21 -23.20 3.90
C GLU A 195 -35.98 -22.38 3.48
N ARG A 196 -35.75 -22.26 2.16
CA ARG A 196 -34.62 -21.51 1.61
C ARG A 196 -34.78 -19.99 1.81
N LEU A 197 -36.00 -19.48 1.72
CA LEU A 197 -36.31 -18.07 1.98
C LEU A 197 -36.06 -17.72 3.45
N ASN A 198 -36.56 -18.55 4.39
CA ASN A 198 -36.34 -18.35 5.82
C ASN A 198 -34.86 -18.45 6.18
N ALA A 199 -34.12 -19.39 5.60
CA ALA A 199 -32.67 -19.51 5.81
C ALA A 199 -31.88 -18.27 5.33
N SER A 200 -32.37 -17.57 4.30
CA SER A 200 -31.66 -16.42 3.71
C SER A 200 -32.01 -15.09 4.39
N PHE A 201 -33.26 -14.94 4.87
CA PHE A 201 -33.76 -13.68 5.44
C PHE A 201 -33.98 -13.71 6.96
N GLY A 202 -33.83 -14.86 7.62
CA GLY A 202 -33.95 -15.00 9.08
C GLY A 202 -35.36 -14.71 9.60
N LEU A 203 -36.38 -15.09 8.83
CA LEU A 203 -37.80 -14.85 9.08
C LEU A 203 -38.53 -16.05 9.71
#